data_AF-A0A0G1P4M7-F1
#
_entry.id   AF-A0A0G1P4M7-F1
#
_cell.length_a   1.000
_cell.length_b   1.000
_cell.length_c   1.000
_cell.angle_alpha   90.00
_cell.angle_beta   90.00
_cell.angle_gamma   90.00
#
_symmetry.space_group_name_H-M   'P 1'
#
loop_
_entity.id
_entity.type
_entity.pdbx_description
1 polymer ?
#
loop_
_entity_poly.entity_id
_entity_poly.type
_entity_poly.pdbx_seq_one_letter_code
_entity_poly.pdbx_strand_id
1 'polypeptide(L)'
;MVFGVLHKLPPEKKINLAISVAGFYRDEDWGCSELFSEPYDWPKIKQQAKKISIIWSPDDPYISKEQTDYLCSQLNINPLIFPNKKHFNLEAGQEFKQFPELVEIIKKS
;
A
#
# COMPACT_ATOMS: atom_id res chain seq x y z
N MET A 1 -7.08 -5.25 -1.59
CA MET A 1 -6.18 -4.10 -1.38
C MET A 1 -6.74 -3.14 -0.35
N VAL A 2 -5.89 -2.47 0.45
CA VAL A 2 -6.32 -1.52 1.50
C VAL A 2 -7.17 -0.36 0.94
N PHE A 3 -6.89 0.07 -0.30
CA PHE A 3 -7.66 1.11 -0.98
C PHE A 3 -9.10 0.70 -1.26
N GLY A 4 -9.34 -0.57 -1.59
CA GLY A 4 -10.70 -1.10 -1.74
C GLY A 4 -11.49 -1.04 -0.43
N VAL A 5 -10.84 -1.27 0.71
CA VAL A 5 -11.47 -1.11 2.03
C VAL A 5 -11.78 0.36 2.28
N LEU A 6 -10.82 1.27 2.10
CA LEU A 6 -11.03 2.72 2.26
C LEU A 6 -12.13 3.25 1.33
N HIS A 7 -12.18 2.76 0.09
CA HIS A 7 -13.20 3.13 -0.88
C HIS A 7 -14.61 2.71 -0.42
N LYS A 8 -14.74 1.54 0.22
CA LYS A 8 -16.01 0.99 0.69
C LYS A 8 -16.42 1.47 2.09
N LEU A 9 -15.54 2.19 2.82
CA LEU A 9 -15.92 2.75 4.11
C LEU A 9 -17.10 3.73 3.96
N PRO A 10 -18.09 3.67 4.87
CA PRO A 10 -19.12 4.69 4.97
C PRO A 10 -18.52 6.09 5.17
N PRO A 11 -19.09 7.16 4.59
CA PRO A 11 -18.53 8.52 4.67
C PRO A 11 -18.27 9.03 6.11
N GLU A 12 -19.04 8.55 7.07
CA GLU A 12 -18.93 8.90 8.49
C GLU A 12 -17.83 8.13 9.25
N LYS A 13 -17.27 7.08 8.65
CA LYS A 13 -16.26 6.21 9.27
C LYS A 13 -14.87 6.54 8.75
N LYS A 14 -14.10 7.27 9.55
CA LYS A 14 -12.68 7.56 9.26
C LYS A 14 -11.75 6.75 10.15
N ILE A 15 -10.69 6.22 9.57
CA ILE A 15 -9.64 5.53 10.31
C ILE A 15 -8.45 6.46 10.59
N ASN A 16 -7.66 6.13 11.62
CA ASN A 16 -6.49 6.93 11.96
C ASN A 16 -5.36 6.75 10.93
N LEU A 17 -5.10 5.51 10.52
CA LEU A 17 -3.93 5.16 9.73
C LEU A 17 -4.26 4.01 8.76
N ALA A 18 -3.88 4.17 7.49
CA ALA A 18 -3.75 3.08 6.52
C ALA A 18 -2.29 2.95 6.08
N ILE A 19 -1.77 1.74 6.09
CA ILE A 19 -0.44 1.44 5.54
C ILE A 19 -0.60 0.36 4.47
N SER A 20 -0.11 0.63 3.27
CA SER A 20 -0.01 -0.34 2.19
C SER A 20 1.44 -0.76 2.03
N VAL A 21 1.77 -2.00 2.38
CA VAL A 21 3.10 -2.60 2.13
C VAL A 21 3.07 -3.30 0.79
N ALA A 22 4.00 -2.97 -0.10
CA ALA A 22 4.04 -3.47 -1.48
C ALA A 22 2.68 -3.35 -2.19
N GLY A 23 2.07 -2.16 -2.09
CA GLY A 23 0.76 -1.88 -2.68
C GLY A 23 0.81 -1.73 -4.19
N PHE A 24 -0.24 -2.15 -4.88
CA PHE A 24 -0.41 -2.03 -6.32
C PHE A 24 -1.85 -1.59 -6.69
N TYR A 25 -2.02 -1.06 -7.91
CA TYR A 25 -3.27 -0.47 -8.40
C TYR A 25 -3.85 -1.17 -9.64
N ARG A 26 -3.07 -2.03 -10.29
CA ARG A 26 -3.52 -2.86 -11.41
C ARG A 26 -2.85 -4.23 -11.37
N ASP A 27 -3.50 -5.19 -11.99
CA ASP A 27 -2.93 -6.52 -12.20
C ASP A 27 -1.81 -6.46 -13.25
N GLU A 28 -0.64 -7.00 -12.91
CA GLU A 28 0.52 -7.20 -13.80
C GLU A 28 0.73 -8.70 -13.97
N ASP A 29 -0.30 -9.38 -14.51
CA ASP A 29 -0.33 -10.82 -14.80
C ASP A 29 -0.35 -11.76 -13.57
N TRP A 30 -0.84 -11.27 -12.43
CA TRP A 30 -1.06 -12.06 -11.20
C TRP A 30 -2.40 -12.78 -11.17
N GLY A 31 -3.29 -12.54 -12.14
CA GLY A 31 -4.63 -13.14 -12.19
C GLY A 31 -5.56 -12.58 -11.12
N CYS A 32 -5.39 -11.31 -10.78
CA CYS A 32 -6.10 -10.62 -9.70
C CYS A 32 -6.86 -9.37 -10.16
N SER A 33 -7.13 -9.24 -11.47
CA SER A 33 -7.86 -8.13 -12.09
C SER A 33 -9.18 -7.77 -11.39
N GLU A 34 -9.88 -8.75 -10.82
CA GLU A 34 -11.12 -8.56 -10.08
C GLU A 34 -10.98 -7.67 -8.83
N LEU A 35 -9.77 -7.51 -8.28
CA LEU A 35 -9.50 -6.56 -7.20
C LEU A 35 -9.65 -5.09 -7.63
N PHE A 36 -9.66 -4.84 -8.94
CA PHE A 36 -9.67 -3.54 -9.60
C PHE A 36 -10.81 -3.42 -10.64
N SER A 37 -11.80 -4.31 -10.58
CA SER A 37 -12.96 -4.29 -11.49
C SER A 37 -13.78 -3.01 -11.38
N GLU A 38 -13.74 -2.35 -10.23
CA GLU A 38 -14.32 -1.03 -9.99
C GLU A 38 -13.22 0.04 -9.88
N PRO A 39 -13.36 1.19 -10.58
CA PRO A 39 -12.41 2.28 -10.44
C PRO A 39 -12.46 2.86 -9.03
N TYR A 40 -11.29 3.15 -8.46
CA TYR A 40 -11.19 3.75 -7.13
C TYR A 40 -11.49 5.26 -7.15
N ASP A 41 -12.36 5.69 -6.23
CA ASP A 41 -12.55 7.11 -5.90
C ASP A 41 -11.42 7.59 -4.98
N TRP A 42 -10.31 8.04 -5.58
CA TRP A 42 -9.15 8.55 -4.84
C TRP A 42 -9.45 9.75 -3.95
N PRO A 43 -10.25 10.76 -4.37
CA PRO A 43 -10.73 11.81 -3.48
C PRO A 43 -11.41 11.26 -2.21
N LYS A 44 -12.31 10.28 -2.34
CA LYS A 44 -12.95 9.63 -1.20
C LYS A 44 -11.94 8.87 -0.34
N ILE A 45 -11.09 8.04 -0.94
CA ILE A 45 -10.06 7.27 -0.22
C ILE A 45 -9.18 8.18 0.65
N LYS A 46 -8.71 9.30 0.09
CA LYS A 46 -7.90 10.29 0.82
C LYS A 46 -8.59 10.87 2.05
N GLN A 47 -9.91 10.99 2.02
CA GLN A 47 -10.69 11.55 3.13
C GLN A 47 -11.02 10.52 4.22
N GLN A 48 -10.89 9.22 3.92
CA GLN A 48 -11.29 8.12 4.81
C GLN A 48 -10.20 7.69 5.81
N ALA A 49 -8.97 8.16 5.65
CA ALA A 49 -7.90 7.96 6.60
C ALA A 49 -7.21 9.28 6.93
N LYS A 50 -6.87 9.51 8.21
CA LYS A 50 -6.10 10.71 8.59
C LYS A 50 -4.66 10.66 8.06
N LYS A 51 -4.08 9.46 8.00
CA LYS A 51 -2.75 9.19 7.47
C LYS A 51 -2.80 7.99 6.55
N ILE A 52 -2.14 8.11 5.40
CA ILE A 52 -1.93 7.01 4.45
C ILE A 52 -0.45 6.92 4.16
N SER A 53 0.10 5.71 4.18
CA SER A 53 1.50 5.46 3.85
C SER A 53 1.62 4.31 2.87
N ILE A 54 2.49 4.48 1.86
CA ILE A 54 2.91 3.43 0.94
C ILE A 54 4.32 3.02 1.34
N ILE A 55 4.53 1.73 1.58
CA ILE A 55 5.84 1.15 1.82
C ILE A 55 6.20 0.31 0.59
N TRP A 56 7.39 0.53 0.03
CA TRP A 56 7.86 -0.19 -1.15
C TRP A 56 9.37 -0.41 -1.11
N SER A 57 9.83 -1.46 -1.79
CA SER A 57 11.23 -1.80 -1.96
C SER A 57 11.61 -1.70 -3.44
N PRO A 58 12.69 -0.98 -3.83
CA PRO A 58 13.06 -0.85 -5.24
C PRO A 58 13.46 -2.17 -5.92
N ASP A 59 13.86 -3.17 -5.14
CA ASP A 59 14.19 -4.53 -5.58
C ASP A 59 13.02 -5.51 -5.45
N ASP A 60 11.78 -5.01 -5.27
CA ASP A 60 10.57 -5.84 -5.29
C ASP A 60 10.42 -6.50 -6.68
N PRO A 61 10.42 -7.85 -6.76
CA PRO A 61 10.33 -8.55 -8.03
C PRO A 61 8.91 -8.54 -8.62
N TYR A 62 7.91 -8.10 -7.86
CA TYR A 62 6.50 -8.21 -8.19
C TYR A 62 5.83 -6.86 -8.40
N ILE A 63 6.22 -5.85 -7.62
CA ILE A 63 5.62 -4.52 -7.67
C ILE A 63 6.59 -3.53 -8.31
N SER A 64 6.24 -3.08 -9.50
CA SER A 64 7.04 -2.11 -10.25
C SER A 64 7.06 -0.71 -9.59
N LYS A 65 8.07 0.09 -9.96
CA LYS A 65 8.14 1.51 -9.56
C LYS A 65 6.91 2.28 -10.03
N GLU A 66 6.41 1.98 -11.23
CA GLU A 66 5.24 2.62 -11.81
C GLU A 66 4.00 2.47 -10.91
N GLN A 67 3.78 1.27 -10.36
CA GLN A 67 2.69 0.99 -9.43
C GLN A 67 2.76 1.88 -8.20
N THR A 68 3.94 1.97 -7.60
CA THR A 68 4.18 2.81 -6.42
C THR A 68 4.03 4.29 -6.74
N ASP A 69 4.61 4.77 -7.84
CA ASP A 69 4.53 6.17 -8.26
C ASP A 69 3.08 6.59 -8.52
N TYR A 70 2.29 5.74 -9.20
CA TYR A 70 0.89 6.01 -9.47
C TYR A 70 0.10 6.15 -8.17
N LEU A 71 0.22 5.20 -7.24
CA LEU A 71 -0.47 5.25 -5.95
C LEU A 71 -0.10 6.52 -5.17
N CYS A 72 1.19 6.86 -5.12
CA CYS A 72 1.69 8.06 -4.45
C CYS A 72 1.15 9.34 -5.08
N SER A 73 1.06 9.39 -6.41
CA SER A 73 0.47 10.52 -7.15
C SER A 73 -1.02 10.70 -6.83
N GLN A 74 -1.81 9.62 -6.88
CA GLN A 74 -3.25 9.68 -6.57
C GLN A 74 -3.52 10.15 -5.14
N LEU A 75 -2.67 9.73 -4.21
CA LEU A 75 -2.74 10.04 -2.78
C LEU A 75 -2.06 11.36 -2.40
N ASN A 76 -1.27 11.96 -3.29
CA ASN A 76 -0.43 13.13 -3.03
C ASN A 76 0.51 12.93 -1.82
N ILE A 77 1.24 11.82 -1.81
CA ILE A 77 2.20 11.44 -0.76
C ILE A 77 3.51 10.97 -1.38
N ASN A 78 4.55 10.84 -0.55
CA ASN A 78 5.79 10.16 -0.93
C ASN A 78 5.82 8.73 -0.37
N PRO A 79 6.42 7.76 -1.07
CA PRO A 79 6.58 6.42 -0.54
C PRO A 79 7.65 6.39 0.55
N LEU A 80 7.45 5.50 1.52
CA LEU A 80 8.49 5.07 2.45
C LEU A 80 9.29 3.95 1.77
N ILE A 81 10.51 4.27 1.35
CA ILE A 81 11.36 3.34 0.60
C ILE A 81 12.23 2.54 1.57
N PHE A 82 12.16 1.22 1.48
CA PHE A 82 13.03 0.30 2.22
C PHE A 82 13.84 -0.53 1.21
N PRO A 83 15.10 -0.17 0.92
CA PRO A 83 15.92 -0.91 -0.04
C PRO A 83 16.31 -2.29 0.47
N ASN A 84 16.54 -3.22 -0.45
CA ASN A 84 16.98 -4.59 -0.19
C ASN A 84 15.97 -5.40 0.65
N LYS A 85 14.67 -5.15 0.45
CA LYS A 85 13.60 -5.87 1.16
C LYS A 85 12.75 -6.74 0.23
N LYS A 86 12.98 -6.68 -1.09
CA LYS A 86 12.16 -7.33 -2.12
C LYS A 86 10.66 -7.13 -1.81
N HIS A 87 9.86 -8.20 -1.76
CA HIS A 87 8.43 -8.14 -1.50
C HIS A 87 8.04 -8.31 -0.01
N PHE A 88 8.96 -8.10 0.93
CA PHE A 88 8.70 -8.22 2.38
C PHE A 88 8.07 -9.57 2.79
N ASN A 89 8.42 -10.65 2.09
CA ASN A 89 7.87 -11.98 2.28
C ASN A 89 8.99 -13.00 2.55
N LEU A 90 8.61 -14.26 2.79
CA LEU A 90 9.58 -15.31 3.13
C LEU A 90 10.49 -15.75 1.98
N GLU A 91 10.16 -15.41 0.74
CA GLU A 91 11.03 -15.63 -0.42
C GLU A 91 12.22 -14.66 -0.42
N ALA A 92 12.05 -13.51 0.23
CA ALA A 92 13.12 -12.55 0.45
C ALA A 92 14.07 -12.99 1.56
N GLY A 93 13.56 -13.67 2.60
CA GLY A 93 14.34 -14.15 3.74
C GLY A 93 13.48 -14.55 4.94
N GLN A 94 14.05 -15.32 5.88
CA GLN A 94 13.34 -15.79 7.08
C GLN A 94 13.03 -14.66 8.09
N GLU A 95 13.79 -13.57 8.03
CA GLU A 95 13.60 -12.36 8.83
C GLU A 95 12.25 -11.69 8.56
N PHE A 96 11.68 -11.85 7.36
CA PHE A 96 10.39 -11.29 6.97
C PHE A 96 9.18 -12.01 7.56
N LYS A 97 9.39 -12.97 8.48
CA LYS A 97 8.35 -13.40 9.44
C LYS A 97 7.90 -12.24 10.33
N GLN A 98 8.70 -11.19 10.43
CA GLN A 98 8.46 -10.02 11.24
C GLN A 98 8.76 -8.76 10.43
N PHE A 99 8.09 -7.66 10.77
CA PHE A 99 8.39 -6.36 10.21
C PHE A 99 8.43 -5.32 11.35
N PRO A 100 9.51 -5.32 12.18
CA PRO A 100 9.58 -4.45 13.35
C PRO A 100 9.52 -2.95 12.98
N GLU A 101 10.06 -2.56 11.83
CA GLU A 101 9.98 -1.18 11.36
C GLU A 101 8.52 -0.74 11.13
N LEU A 102 7.64 -1.64 10.67
CA LEU A 102 6.20 -1.36 10.54
C LEU A 102 5.55 -1.08 11.90
N VAL A 103 5.92 -1.83 12.94
CA VAL A 103 5.43 -1.61 14.30
C VAL A 103 5.82 -0.22 14.81
N GLU A 104 7.06 0.21 14.54
CA GLU A 104 7.52 1.55 14.92
C GLU A 104 6.82 2.68 14.14
N ILE A 105 6.49 2.45 12.86
CA ILE A 105 5.65 3.39 12.09
C ILE A 105 4.26 3.53 12.73
N ILE A 106 3.64 2.41 13.10
CA ILE A 106 2.32 2.40 13.73
C ILE A 106 2.34 3.16 15.06
N LYS A 107 3.35 2.93 15.91
CA LYS A 107 3.48 3.60 17.22
C LYS A 107 3.68 5.12 17.13
N LYS A 108 4.26 5.62 16.05
CA LYS A 108 4.51 7.05 15.80
C LYS A 108 3.34 7.77 15.11
N SER A 109 2.28 7.03 14.76
CA SER A 109 1.16 7.54 13.95
C SER A 109 0.00 8.10 14.75
#